data_AF-A0A4V1UNM8-F1
#
_entry.id   AF-A0A4V1UNM8-F1
#
_cell.length_a   1.000
_cell.length_b   1.000
_cell.length_c   1.000
_cell.angle_alpha   90.00
_cell.angle_beta   90.00
_cell.angle_gamma   90.00
#
_symmetry.space_group_name_H-M   'P 1'
#
loop_
_entity.id
_entity.type
_entity.pdbx_description
1 polymer ?
#
loop_
_entity_poly.entity_id
_entity_poly.type
_entity_poly.pdbx_seq_one_letter_code
_entity_poly.pdbx_strand_id
1 'polypeptide(L)'
;MSDRPSSELSLNRVPNAVGSEDGYDLWFDLPPHKGDATTSELQTLCQGAILLGRIAQGMGWDWPTMLRNVDHLSAQSEGHLLLEVGSRLFNAAQFRRALHESVPDAGLDPYKVKV
;
A
#
# COMPACT_ATOMS: atom_id res chain seq x y z
N MET A 1 -23.80 10.30 -2.08
CA MET A 1 -22.41 9.82 -1.89
C MET A 1 -22.47 8.87 -0.70
N SER A 2 -22.05 7.62 -0.88
CA SER A 2 -22.14 6.60 0.18
C SER A 2 -20.89 6.74 1.04
N ASP A 3 -21.06 7.18 2.29
CA ASP A 3 -20.03 7.17 3.34
C ASP A 3 -19.75 5.72 3.75
N ARG A 4 -19.20 4.91 2.85
CA ARG A 4 -18.60 3.63 3.25
C ARG A 4 -17.24 3.98 3.86
N PRO A 5 -16.94 3.56 5.09
CA PRO A 5 -15.62 3.77 5.66
C PRO A 5 -14.60 2.99 4.81
N SER A 6 -13.71 3.72 4.14
CA SER A 6 -12.54 3.16 3.49
C SER A 6 -11.58 2.63 4.55
N SER A 7 -10.97 1.47 4.29
CA SER A 7 -9.87 1.00 5.12
C SER A 7 -8.59 1.63 4.59
N GLU A 8 -7.96 2.47 5.41
CA GLU A 8 -6.86 3.34 4.99
C GLU A 8 -5.54 2.89 5.62
N LEU A 9 -4.45 2.98 4.85
CA LEU A 9 -3.11 2.85 5.39
C LEU A 9 -2.61 4.21 5.88
N SER A 10 -2.17 4.24 7.14
CA SER A 10 -1.41 5.35 7.72
C SER A 10 0.03 4.92 7.99
N LEU A 11 0.97 5.80 7.68
CA LEU A 11 2.41 5.56 7.82
C LEU A 11 2.96 6.47 8.92
N ASN A 12 3.18 5.89 10.10
CA ASN A 12 3.72 6.63 11.23
C ASN A 12 5.21 6.31 11.38
N ARG A 13 6.03 7.37 11.39
CA ARG A 13 7.45 7.25 11.70
C ARG A 13 7.59 6.95 13.19
N VAL A 14 8.22 5.82 13.51
CA VAL A 14 8.43 5.41 14.90
C VAL A 14 9.90 5.10 15.15
N PRO A 15 10.40 5.37 16.37
CA PRO A 15 11.68 4.83 16.80
C PRO A 15 11.62 3.29 16.67
N ASN A 16 12.53 2.69 15.90
CA ASN A 16 12.55 1.25 15.70
C ASN A 16 12.86 0.55 17.03
N ALA A 17 12.01 -0.42 17.41
CA ALA A 17 12.19 -1.16 18.66
C ALA A 17 13.40 -2.12 18.61
N VAL A 18 13.98 -2.39 17.44
CA VAL A 18 14.99 -3.43 17.22
C VAL A 18 16.36 -2.87 16.79
N GLY A 19 16.50 -1.55 16.57
CA GLY A 19 17.77 -0.97 16.14
C GLY A 19 17.81 0.57 16.19
N SER A 20 19.03 1.12 16.07
CA SER A 20 19.31 2.57 16.08
C SER A 20 18.95 3.31 14.78
N GLU A 21 18.19 2.68 13.88
CA GLU A 21 17.72 3.28 12.62
C GLU A 21 16.22 3.57 12.73
N ASP A 22 15.77 4.66 12.09
CA ASP A 22 14.34 5.00 12.07
C ASP A 22 13.52 3.86 11.45
N GLY A 23 12.53 3.39 12.20
CA GLY A 23 11.57 2.40 11.76
C GLY A 23 10.30 3.07 11.27
N TYR A 24 9.44 2.30 10.62
CA TYR A 24 8.15 2.79 10.19
C TYR A 24 7.11 1.72 10.44
N ASP A 25 6.11 2.08 11.23
CA ASP A 25 4.98 1.21 11.47
C ASP A 25 3.91 1.50 10.40
N LEU A 26 3.43 0.42 9.80
CA LEU A 26 2.28 0.44 8.90
C LEU A 26 1.04 0.13 9.74
N TRP A 27 0.13 1.10 9.84
CA TRP A 27 -1.14 0.93 10.55
C TRP A 27 -2.27 0.97 9.54
N PHE A 28 -3.16 -0.02 9.60
CA PHE A 28 -4.40 -0.02 8.83
C PHE A 28 -5.53 0.41 9.74
N ASP A 29 -6.19 1.52 9.42
CA ASP A 29 -7.43 1.90 10.10
C ASP A 29 -8.57 1.10 9.47
N LEU A 30 -8.97 0.03 10.17
CA LEU A 30 -10.02 -0.87 9.75
C LEU A 30 -11.23 -0.65 10.66
N PRO A 31 -12.36 -0.12 10.15
CA PRO A 31 -13.57 0.02 10.95
C PRO A 31 -14.00 -1.35 11.50
N PRO A 32 -14.36 -1.45 12.79
CA PRO A 32 -14.70 -2.73 13.41
C PRO A 32 -15.95 -3.33 12.75
N HIS A 33 -15.77 -4.43 12.01
CA HIS A 33 -16.86 -5.23 11.49
C HIS A 33 -17.22 -6.33 12.49
N LYS A 34 -18.52 -6.52 12.76
CA LYS A 34 -19.00 -7.63 13.59
C LYS A 34 -18.76 -8.94 12.83
N GLY A 35 -17.68 -9.63 13.17
CA GLY A 35 -17.32 -10.93 12.60
C GLY A 35 -16.16 -10.81 11.62
N ASP A 36 -15.16 -11.65 11.86
CA ASP A 36 -13.96 -11.91 11.06
C ASP A 36 -12.83 -10.88 11.10
N ALA A 37 -11.74 -11.30 11.78
CA ALA A 37 -10.41 -10.71 11.74
C ALA A 37 -9.65 -11.02 10.43
N THR A 38 -10.35 -11.51 9.40
CA THR A 38 -9.83 -11.91 8.08
C THR A 38 -10.78 -11.45 6.98
N THR A 39 -11.16 -10.18 7.02
CA THR A 39 -11.90 -9.57 5.92
C THR A 39 -11.00 -9.50 4.68
N SER A 40 -11.60 -9.62 3.49
CA SER A 40 -10.90 -9.50 2.20
C SER A 40 -10.10 -8.20 2.08
N GLU A 41 -10.57 -7.16 2.75
CA GLU A 41 -9.99 -5.83 2.84
C GLU A 41 -8.65 -5.85 3.56
N LEU A 42 -8.56 -6.49 4.74
CA LEU A 42 -7.30 -6.62 5.47
C LEU A 42 -6.27 -7.43 4.67
N GLN A 43 -6.71 -8.52 4.03
CA GLN A 43 -5.81 -9.30 3.16
C GLN A 43 -5.29 -8.45 1.99
N THR A 44 -6.18 -7.70 1.34
CA THR A 44 -5.84 -6.81 0.22
C THR A 44 -4.89 -5.70 0.66
N LEU A 45 -5.08 -5.14 1.85
CA LEU A 45 -4.19 -4.14 2.44
C LEU A 45 -2.80 -4.71 2.77
N CYS A 46 -2.73 -5.92 3.33
CA CYS A 46 -1.46 -6.61 3.56
C CYS A 46 -0.71 -6.87 2.23
N GLN A 47 -1.43 -7.30 1.20
CA GLN A 47 -0.87 -7.46 -0.15
C GLN A 47 -0.44 -6.11 -0.75
N GLY A 48 -1.19 -5.04 -0.51
CA GLY A 48 -0.83 -3.69 -0.90
C GLY A 48 0.45 -3.18 -0.22
N ALA A 49 0.65 -3.48 1.07
CA ALA A 49 1.92 -3.17 1.75
C ALA A 49 3.11 -3.95 1.16
N ILE A 50 2.91 -5.22 0.79
CA ILE A 50 3.93 -6.01 0.07
C ILE A 50 4.24 -5.38 -1.28
N LEU A 51 3.21 -4.97 -2.03
CA LEU A 51 3.34 -4.27 -3.31
C LEU A 51 4.20 -3.00 -3.16
N LEU A 52 3.95 -2.18 -2.14
CA LEU A 52 4.74 -0.99 -1.87
C LEU A 52 6.23 -1.31 -1.64
N GLY A 53 6.53 -2.32 -0.84
CA GLY A 53 7.91 -2.77 -0.62
C GLY A 53 8.61 -3.24 -1.90
N ARG A 54 7.89 -3.94 -2.77
CA ARG A 54 8.42 -4.40 -4.07
C ARG A 54 8.63 -3.25 -5.05
N ILE A 55 7.70 -2.30 -5.13
CA ILE A 55 7.87 -1.09 -5.94
C ILE A 55 9.09 -0.31 -5.45
N ALA A 56 9.24 -0.12 -4.13
CA ALA A 56 10.40 0.57 -3.58
C ALA A 56 11.71 -0.13 -3.98
N GLN A 57 11.75 -1.48 -3.93
CA GLN A 57 12.89 -2.26 -4.39
C GLN A 57 13.18 -2.05 -5.89
N GLY A 58 12.17 -2.12 -6.75
CA GLY A 58 12.32 -1.91 -8.21
C GLY A 58 12.70 -0.48 -8.59
N MET A 59 12.35 0.49 -7.73
CA MET A 59 12.71 1.89 -7.89
C MET A 59 14.04 2.27 -7.23
N GLY A 60 14.61 1.38 -6.40
CA GLY A 60 15.80 1.69 -5.59
C GLY A 60 15.51 2.75 -4.51
N TRP A 61 14.28 2.81 -4.01
CA TRP A 61 13.88 3.77 -2.99
C TRP A 61 14.20 3.26 -1.59
N ASP A 62 14.71 4.18 -0.77
CA ASP A 62 14.64 4.03 0.67
C ASP A 62 13.21 4.30 1.15
N TRP A 63 12.93 3.93 2.40
CA TRP A 63 11.61 4.12 2.98
C TRP A 63 11.16 5.60 3.02
N PRO A 64 12.01 6.58 3.40
CA PRO A 64 11.66 8.00 3.29
C PRO A 64 11.24 8.43 1.88
N THR A 65 11.90 7.92 0.84
CA THR A 65 11.55 8.24 -0.55
C THR A 65 10.24 7.59 -0.94
N MET A 66 9.99 6.34 -0.54
CA MET A 66 8.71 5.68 -0.79
C MET A 66 7.54 6.47 -0.16
N LEU A 67 7.68 6.90 1.10
CA LEU A 67 6.65 7.67 1.81
C LEU A 67 6.35 9.04 1.21
N ARG A 68 7.33 9.66 0.55
CA ARG A 68 7.13 10.94 -0.16
C ARG A 68 6.44 10.78 -1.52
N ASN A 69 6.35 9.55 -2.01
CA ASN A 69 5.92 9.22 -3.36
C ASN A 69 4.58 8.48 -3.37
N VAL A 70 4.22 7.84 -2.26
CA VAL A 70 2.93 7.17 -2.05
C VAL A 70 2.07 8.11 -1.20
N ASP A 71 1.00 8.62 -1.81
CA ASP A 71 0.09 9.55 -1.15
C ASP A 71 -0.94 8.80 -0.30
N HIS A 72 -1.45 7.67 -0.81
CA HIS A 72 -2.50 6.89 -0.15
C HIS A 72 -2.53 5.44 -0.61
N LEU A 73 -2.96 4.54 0.28
CA LEU A 73 -3.28 3.14 -0.04
C LEU A 73 -4.57 2.75 0.67
N SER A 74 -5.55 2.29 -0.09
CA SER A 74 -6.81 1.78 0.47
C SER A 74 -7.29 0.52 -0.23
N ALA A 75 -8.00 -0.32 0.52
CA ALA A 75 -8.73 -1.44 -0.03
C ALA A 75 -10.22 -1.14 -0.02
N GLN A 76 -10.88 -1.39 -1.15
CA GLN A 76 -12.33 -1.35 -1.27
C GLN A 76 -12.92 -2.74 -1.01
N SER A 77 -14.18 -2.78 -0.58
CA SER A 77 -14.97 -4.00 -0.54
C SER A 77 -14.89 -4.72 -1.89
N GLU A 78 -14.62 -6.03 -1.90
CA GLU A 78 -14.37 -6.91 -3.08
C GLU A 78 -12.89 -7.10 -3.50
N GLY A 79 -11.95 -6.59 -2.71
CA GLY A 79 -10.52 -6.84 -2.89
C GLY A 79 -9.88 -6.00 -3.99
N HIS A 80 -10.43 -4.81 -4.26
CA HIS A 80 -9.79 -3.82 -5.11
C HIS A 80 -8.84 -2.98 -4.27
N LEU A 81 -7.63 -2.77 -4.78
CA LEU A 81 -6.61 -1.92 -4.18
C LEU A 81 -6.53 -0.60 -4.95
N LEU A 82 -6.65 0.52 -4.25
CA LEU A 82 -6.34 1.84 -4.76
C LEU A 82 -4.99 2.28 -4.18
N LEU A 83 -4.05 2.59 -5.05
CA LEU A 83 -2.72 3.10 -4.72
C LEU A 83 -2.57 4.50 -5.33
N GLU A 84 -2.64 5.54 -4.51
CA GLU A 84 -2.42 6.90 -4.98
C GLU A 84 -0.94 7.28 -4.84
N VAL A 85 -0.37 7.83 -5.89
CA VAL A 85 1.04 8.23 -5.95
C VAL A 85 1.20 9.64 -6.49
N GLY A 86 2.30 10.28 -6.12
CA GLY A 86 2.62 11.62 -6.58
C GLY A 86 2.60 11.72 -8.10
N SER A 87 1.98 12.78 -8.63
CA SER A 87 1.71 12.99 -10.07
C SER A 87 2.90 12.79 -11.02
N ARG A 88 4.14 13.00 -10.54
CA ARG A 88 5.38 12.80 -11.29
C ARG A 88 5.65 11.33 -11.62
N LEU A 89 5.10 10.39 -10.86
CA LEU A 89 5.27 8.95 -11.03
C LEU A 89 4.33 8.35 -12.06
N PHE A 90 3.17 8.96 -12.27
CA PHE A 90 2.14 8.44 -13.17
C PHE A 90 2.65 8.22 -14.60
N ASN A 91 3.60 9.04 -15.05
CA ASN A 91 4.21 8.96 -16.39
C ASN A 91 5.64 8.38 -16.38
N ALA A 92 6.17 8.01 -15.21
CA ALA A 92 7.50 7.44 -15.12
C ALA A 92 7.49 5.97 -15.60
N ALA A 93 8.18 5.70 -16.71
CA ALA A 93 8.27 4.36 -17.29
C ALA A 93 8.84 3.33 -16.30
N GLN A 94 9.82 3.74 -15.49
CA GLN A 94 10.40 2.89 -14.45
C GLN A 94 9.36 2.51 -13.37
N PHE A 95 8.54 3.46 -12.93
CA PHE A 95 7.49 3.20 -11.95
C PHE A 95 6.43 2.25 -12.51
N ARG A 96 5.96 2.48 -13.74
CA ARG A 96 5.00 1.58 -14.41
C ARG A 96 5.53 0.16 -14.55
N ARG A 97 6.81 0.01 -14.88
CA ARG A 97 7.48 -1.28 -14.94
C ARG A 97 7.55 -1.95 -13.56
N ALA A 98 8.02 -1.22 -12.55
CA ALA A 98 8.10 -1.72 -11.18
C ALA A 98 6.72 -2.16 -10.67
N LEU A 99 5.68 -1.35 -10.89
CA LEU A 99 4.29 -1.69 -10.57
C LEU A 99 3.85 -2.98 -11.27
N HIS A 100 4.00 -3.06 -12.59
CA HIS A 100 3.57 -4.22 -13.38
C HIS A 100 4.27 -5.52 -12.95
N GLU A 101 5.58 -5.47 -12.67
CA GLU A 101 6.34 -6.62 -12.20
C GLU A 101 5.96 -7.01 -10.76
N SER A 102 5.60 -6.03 -9.91
CA SER A 102 5.37 -6.26 -8.46
C SER A 102 3.96 -6.74 -8.11
N VAL A 103 2.95 -6.42 -8.92
CA VAL A 103 1.55 -6.83 -8.69
C VAL A 103 1.38 -8.34 -8.54
N PRO A 104 1.85 -9.20 -9.46
CA PRO A 104 1.72 -10.65 -9.30
C PRO A 104 2.53 -11.18 -8.12
N ASP A 105 3.70 -10.60 -7.84
CA ASP A 105 4.57 -10.98 -6.72
C ASP A 105 3.95 -10.65 -5.36
N ALA A 106 3.09 -9.63 -5.30
CA ALA A 106 2.28 -9.30 -4.13
C ALA A 106 1.02 -10.20 -3.99
N GLY A 107 0.78 -11.09 -4.95
CA GLY A 107 -0.42 -11.95 -5.00
C GLY A 107 -1.70 -11.19 -5.34
N LEU A 108 -1.58 -10.04 -6.00
CA LEU A 108 -2.71 -9.21 -6.43
C LEU A 108 -3.11 -9.53 -7.87
N ASP A 109 -4.41 -9.41 -8.15
CA ASP A 109 -4.93 -9.43 -9.52
C ASP A 109 -4.64 -8.06 -10.18
N PRO A 110 -3.93 -8.01 -11.34
CA PRO A 110 -3.67 -6.76 -12.06
C PRO A 110 -4.90 -5.95 -12.42
N TYR A 111 -6.06 -6.59 -12.60
CA TYR A 111 -7.31 -5.90 -12.90
C TYR A 111 -7.97 -5.29 -11.66
N LYS A 112 -7.48 -5.64 -10.45
CA LYS A 112 -7.96 -5.13 -9.17
C LYS A 112 -7.07 -4.05 -8.55
N VAL A 113 -5.96 -3.70 -9.20
CA VAL A 113 -5.07 -2.61 -8.75
C VAL A 113 -5.33 -1.36 -9.58
N LYS A 114 -5.71 -0.27 -8.92
CA LYS A 114 -5.87 1.05 -9.53
C LYS A 114 -4.80 1.98 -9.00
N VAL A 115 -4.20 2.76 -9.90
CA VAL A 115 -3.21 3.80 -9.61
C VAL A 115 -3.66 5.12 -10.17
#